data_AF-A0A563EHE0-F1
#
_entry.id   AF-A0A563EHE0-F1
#
_cell.length_a   1.000
_cell.length_b   1.000
_cell.length_c   1.000
_cell.angle_alpha   90.00
_cell.angle_beta   90.00
_cell.angle_gamma   90.00
#
_symmetry.space_group_name_H-M   'P 1'
#
loop_
_entity.id
_entity.type
_entity.pdbx_description
1 polymer ?
#
loop_
_entity_poly.entity_id
_entity_poly.type
_entity_poly.pdbx_seq_one_letter_code
_entity_poly.pdbx_strand_id
1 'polypeptide(L)'
;MVSGARQASGDENNQPKSAQAARRKWRWYRTESGRLIAREEFDALPERARAGLSNAIERYLTGQSRRNDIDSLGRGIYEIRHRYSNNHHRVLFTHWGQYCVALTAFYKNQPKTPKTDLNRAIDRARWWRDANGDEPGGG
;
A
#
# COMPACT_ATOMS: atom_id res chain seq x y z
N MET A 1 37.10 -24.04 48.60
CA MET A 1 37.17 -25.08 47.54
C MET A 1 35.87 -25.02 46.77
N VAL A 2 35.81 -24.23 45.69
CA VAL A 2 35.80 -24.60 44.26
C VAL A 2 34.64 -25.48 43.76
N SER A 3 34.16 -25.07 42.57
CA SER A 3 33.38 -25.79 41.53
C SER A 3 31.86 -25.84 41.72
N GLY A 4 31.00 -25.48 40.75
CA GLY A 4 31.13 -25.02 39.35
C GLY A 4 29.72 -24.59 38.87
N ALA A 5 29.58 -23.46 38.16
CA ALA A 5 29.51 -23.33 36.70
C ALA A 5 28.18 -23.75 36.01
N ARG A 6 27.41 -22.71 35.61
CA ARG A 6 26.80 -22.41 34.29
C ARG A 6 25.89 -23.42 33.55
N GLN A 7 24.70 -22.94 33.15
CA GLN A 7 24.09 -22.83 31.78
C GLN A 7 22.54 -22.84 31.94
N ALA A 8 21.75 -21.81 31.62
CA ALA A 8 21.43 -21.17 30.33
C ALA A 8 20.78 -22.12 29.29
N SER A 9 19.47 -21.94 29.09
CA SER A 9 18.70 -22.17 27.84
C SER A 9 17.49 -21.20 27.92
N GLY A 10 17.25 -20.27 27.00
CA GLY A 10 17.02 -20.47 25.55
C GLY A 10 15.62 -21.06 25.41
N ASP A 11 14.60 -20.43 24.82
CA ASP A 11 14.58 -19.76 23.52
C ASP A 11 13.41 -18.74 23.43
N GLU A 12 13.72 -17.51 23.04
CA GLU A 12 13.41 -16.93 21.72
C GLU A 12 11.91 -16.83 21.41
N ASN A 13 11.31 -15.75 21.92
CA ASN A 13 10.17 -15.13 21.26
C ASN A 13 10.64 -14.58 19.90
N ASN A 14 10.64 -15.45 18.89
CA ASN A 14 10.95 -15.16 17.51
C ASN A 14 9.84 -14.29 16.89
N GLN A 15 9.91 -12.99 17.17
CA GLN A 15 9.42 -11.97 16.25
C GLN A 15 10.62 -11.14 15.84
N PRO A 16 11.03 -11.14 14.56
CA PRO A 16 11.98 -10.14 14.10
C PRO A 16 11.28 -8.77 14.15
N LYS A 17 11.48 -8.08 15.27
CA LYS A 17 11.34 -6.63 15.37
C LYS A 17 12.34 -6.01 14.40
N SER A 18 11.82 -5.31 13.40
CA SER A 18 12.48 -4.15 12.79
C SER A 18 13.87 -4.36 12.17
N ALA A 19 14.18 -5.54 11.65
CA ALA A 19 15.22 -5.64 10.63
C ALA A 19 14.61 -5.12 9.32
N GLN A 20 14.87 -3.84 9.00
CA GLN A 20 14.89 -3.37 7.61
C GLN A 20 13.56 -3.56 6.86
N ALA A 21 12.55 -2.75 7.15
CA ALA A 21 11.42 -2.62 6.22
C ALA A 21 12.01 -2.17 4.87
N ALA A 22 12.17 -3.11 3.93
CA ALA A 22 12.62 -2.81 2.58
C ALA A 22 11.82 -1.60 2.10
N ARG A 23 12.51 -0.51 1.71
CA ARG A 23 11.84 0.74 1.30
C ARG A 23 10.84 0.37 0.22
N ARG A 24 9.55 0.45 0.56
CA ARG A 24 8.49 0.12 -0.40
C ARG A 24 8.63 1.08 -1.57
N LYS A 25 8.40 0.59 -2.78
CA LYS A 25 8.46 1.39 -4.01
C LYS A 25 7.06 1.62 -4.54
N TRP A 26 6.80 2.78 -5.10
CA TRP A 26 5.49 3.09 -5.69
C TRP A 26 5.49 2.84 -7.20
N ARG A 27 4.42 2.22 -7.70
CA ARG A 27 4.16 2.09 -9.14
C ARG A 27 2.72 2.49 -9.43
N TRP A 28 2.49 3.01 -10.63
CA TRP A 28 1.15 3.26 -11.14
C TRP A 28 0.71 2.07 -11.98
N TYR A 29 -0.53 1.61 -11.77
CA TYR A 29 -1.15 0.64 -12.66
C TYR A 29 -1.12 1.15 -14.09
N ARG A 30 -0.76 0.25 -15.00
CA ARG A 30 -0.63 0.49 -16.43
C ARG A 30 -1.55 -0.49 -17.15
N THR A 31 -2.36 0.01 -18.07
CA THR A 31 -3.18 -0.84 -18.96
C THR A 31 -2.29 -1.54 -19.99
N GLU A 32 -2.83 -2.53 -20.71
CA GLU A 32 -2.13 -3.19 -21.82
C GLU A 32 -1.65 -2.19 -22.89
N SER A 33 -2.44 -1.16 -23.16
CA SER A 33 -2.09 -0.06 -24.08
C SER A 33 -1.02 0.90 -23.56
N GLY A 34 -0.50 0.69 -22.34
CA GLY A 34 0.53 1.53 -21.75
C GLY A 34 0.04 2.74 -20.97
N ARG A 35 -1.27 3.00 -20.91
CA ARG A 35 -1.84 4.15 -20.20
C ARG A 35 -1.78 3.97 -18.69
N LEU A 36 -1.42 5.05 -17.99
CA LEU A 36 -1.33 5.09 -16.52
C LEU A 36 -2.63 5.61 -15.91
N ILE A 37 -3.74 4.90 -16.13
CA ILE A 37 -5.07 5.38 -15.78
C ILE A 37 -5.22 5.73 -14.28
N ALA A 38 -4.56 5.00 -13.39
CA ALA A 38 -4.58 5.31 -11.96
C ALA A 38 -3.87 6.63 -11.63
N ARG A 39 -2.86 7.00 -12.41
CA ARG A 39 -2.18 8.30 -12.30
C ARG A 39 -3.06 9.41 -12.85
N GLU A 40 -3.69 9.20 -14.00
CA GLU A 40 -4.63 10.18 -14.59
C GLU A 40 -5.79 10.49 -13.61
N GLU A 41 -6.37 9.44 -13.00
CA GLU A 41 -7.38 9.56 -11.94
C GLU A 41 -6.87 10.37 -10.72
N PHE A 42 -5.61 10.16 -10.32
CA PHE A 42 -4.99 10.89 -9.22
C PHE A 42 -4.77 12.36 -9.58
N ASP A 43 -4.26 12.62 -10.78
CA ASP A 43 -3.96 13.96 -11.29
C ASP A 43 -5.26 14.79 -11.47
N ALA A 44 -6.39 14.14 -11.72
CA ALA A 44 -7.71 14.77 -11.76
C ALA A 44 -8.25 15.21 -10.38
N LEU A 45 -7.65 14.76 -9.27
CA LEU A 45 -8.07 15.20 -7.94
C LEU A 45 -7.68 16.67 -7.68
N PRO A 46 -8.38 17.39 -6.79
CA PRO A 46 -7.97 18.73 -6.38
C PRO A 46 -6.53 18.77 -5.85
N GLU A 47 -5.80 19.85 -6.10
CA GLU A 47 -4.38 19.97 -5.75
C GLU A 47 -4.08 19.65 -4.28
N ARG A 48 -4.87 20.18 -3.35
CA ARG A 48 -4.71 19.88 -1.92
C ARG A 48 -4.93 18.41 -1.59
N ALA A 49 -5.85 17.75 -2.29
CA ALA A 49 -6.09 16.32 -2.12
C ALA A 49 -4.89 15.50 -2.62
N ARG A 50 -4.34 15.86 -3.79
CA ARG A 50 -3.12 15.25 -4.33
C ARG A 50 -1.96 15.39 -3.36
N ALA A 51 -1.69 16.61 -2.87
CA ALA A 51 -0.62 16.85 -1.90
C ALA A 51 -0.80 16.03 -0.62
N GLY A 52 -2.01 16.00 -0.07
CA GLY A 52 -2.32 15.22 1.13
C GLY A 52 -2.14 13.72 0.96
N LEU A 53 -2.56 13.18 -0.20
CA LEU A 53 -2.36 11.77 -0.54
C LEU A 53 -0.88 11.45 -0.80
N SER A 54 -0.14 12.30 -1.53
CA SER A 54 1.29 12.13 -1.76
C SER A 54 2.07 12.05 -0.45
N ASN A 55 1.76 12.92 0.51
CA ASN A 55 2.39 12.89 1.84
C ASN A 55 2.05 11.59 2.60
N ALA A 56 0.85 11.05 2.44
CA ALA A 56 0.46 9.78 3.06
C ALA A 56 1.14 8.58 2.38
N ILE A 57 1.25 8.60 1.05
CA ILE A 57 2.02 7.62 0.28
C ILE A 57 3.47 7.63 0.75
N GLU A 58 4.13 8.79 0.80
CA GLU A 58 5.52 8.90 1.22
C GLU A 58 5.76 8.33 2.62
N ARG A 59 4.92 8.71 3.60
CA ARG A 59 4.97 8.13 4.95
C ARG A 59 4.81 6.62 4.94
N TYR A 60 3.95 6.07 4.09
CA TYR A 60 3.81 4.63 3.95
C TYR A 60 5.03 3.96 3.34
N LEU A 61 5.66 4.57 2.35
CA LEU A 61 6.85 4.02 1.72
C LEU A 61 8.08 4.03 2.66
N THR A 62 8.14 5.01 3.57
CA THR A 62 9.25 5.18 4.53
C THR A 62 9.00 4.53 5.90
N GLY A 63 7.87 3.86 6.09
CA GLY A 63 7.53 3.22 7.37
C GLY A 63 7.08 4.19 8.47
N GLN A 64 6.75 5.44 8.11
CA GLN A 64 6.31 6.51 9.00
C GLN A 64 4.78 6.72 8.95
N SER A 65 4.02 5.69 8.60
CA SER A 65 2.56 5.78 8.50
C SER A 65 1.91 6.13 9.82
N ARG A 66 0.89 6.98 9.75
CA ARG A 66 -0.01 7.27 10.86
C ARG A 66 -1.14 6.24 10.88
N ARG A 67 -1.78 6.07 12.04
CA ARG A 67 -2.87 5.11 12.27
C ARG A 67 -3.97 5.14 11.20
N ASN A 68 -4.30 6.31 10.67
CA ASN A 68 -5.39 6.50 9.71
C ASN A 68 -4.92 6.72 8.27
N ASP A 69 -3.62 6.59 7.99
CA ASP A 69 -3.11 6.77 6.62
C ASP A 69 -3.50 5.58 5.73
N ILE A 70 -3.53 4.36 6.30
CA ILE A 70 -3.72 3.10 5.57
C ILE A 70 -4.81 2.26 6.22
N ASP A 71 -5.57 1.54 5.40
CA ASP A 71 -6.43 0.45 5.86
C ASP A 71 -6.39 -0.73 4.87
N SER A 72 -6.73 -1.93 5.37
CA SER A 72 -6.92 -3.12 4.52
C SER A 72 -8.39 -3.25 4.16
N LEU A 73 -8.68 -3.41 2.87
CA LEU A 73 -10.05 -3.66 2.38
C LEU A 73 -10.30 -5.15 2.09
N GLY A 74 -9.33 -6.02 2.42
CA GLY A 74 -9.35 -7.44 2.11
C GLY A 74 -8.96 -7.74 0.65
N ARG A 75 -8.84 -9.04 0.33
CA ARG A 75 -8.48 -9.54 -1.03
C ARG A 75 -7.17 -8.95 -1.58
N GLY A 76 -6.23 -8.62 -0.70
CA GLY A 76 -4.95 -7.98 -1.06
C GLY A 76 -5.07 -6.53 -1.54
N ILE A 77 -6.20 -5.88 -1.28
CA ILE A 77 -6.43 -4.46 -1.58
C ILE A 77 -6.29 -3.64 -0.30
N TYR A 78 -5.57 -2.54 -0.42
CA TYR A 78 -5.32 -1.57 0.62
C TYR A 78 -5.78 -0.19 0.15
N GLU A 79 -6.11 0.69 1.10
CA GLU A 79 -6.42 2.09 0.81
C GLU A 79 -5.44 3.03 1.50
N ILE A 80 -5.01 4.07 0.79
CA ILE A 80 -4.43 5.29 1.36
C ILE A 80 -5.54 6.31 1.54
N ARG A 81 -5.56 6.96 2.69
CA ARG A 81 -6.64 7.85 3.11
C ARG A 81 -6.14 9.26 3.29
N HIS A 82 -6.82 10.21 2.63
CA HIS A 82 -6.70 11.62 2.96
C HIS A 82 -8.10 12.24 3.13
N ARG A 83 -8.22 13.17 4.06
CA ARG A 83 -9.43 13.96 4.28
C ARG A 83 -9.05 15.44 4.28
N TYR A 84 -9.77 16.22 3.49
CA TYR A 84 -9.68 17.67 3.49
C TYR A 84 -11.09 18.24 3.63
N SER A 85 -11.35 18.96 4.73
CA SER A 85 -12.72 19.35 5.11
C SER A 85 -13.64 18.10 5.18
N ASN A 86 -14.80 18.13 4.54
CA ASN A 86 -15.72 16.99 4.42
C ASN A 86 -15.45 16.10 3.20
N ASN A 87 -14.35 16.33 2.48
CA ASN A 87 -14.02 15.58 1.28
C ASN A 87 -13.04 14.45 1.57
N HIS A 88 -13.44 13.22 1.24
CA HIS A 88 -12.64 12.03 1.45
C HIS A 88 -12.00 11.62 0.12
N HIS A 89 -10.68 11.55 0.08
CA HIS A 89 -9.92 11.13 -1.09
C HIS A 89 -9.18 9.83 -0.77
N ARG A 90 -9.14 8.93 -1.74
CA ARG A 90 -8.56 7.60 -1.57
C ARG A 90 -7.70 7.23 -2.75
N VAL A 91 -6.65 6.45 -2.47
CA VAL A 91 -5.93 5.67 -3.48
C VAL A 91 -6.01 4.22 -3.07
N LEU A 92 -6.53 3.35 -3.93
CA LEU A 92 -6.49 1.91 -3.71
C LEU A 92 -5.24 1.34 -4.34
N PHE A 93 -4.59 0.40 -3.67
CA PHE A 93 -3.36 -0.21 -4.13
C PHE A 93 -3.27 -1.68 -3.70
N THR A 94 -2.34 -2.41 -4.31
CA THR A 94 -1.97 -3.77 -3.91
C THR A 94 -0.46 -3.89 -3.73
N HIS A 95 -0.02 -4.87 -2.96
CA HIS A 95 1.40 -5.23 -2.86
C HIS A 95 1.80 -6.17 -3.99
N TRP A 96 3.00 -5.98 -4.49
CA TRP A 96 3.67 -6.81 -5.50
C TRP A 96 5.16 -6.85 -5.17
N GLY A 97 5.56 -7.82 -4.33
CA GLY A 97 6.86 -7.82 -3.66
C GLY A 97 7.11 -6.51 -2.89
N GLN A 98 8.23 -5.83 -3.17
CA GLN A 98 8.55 -4.52 -2.59
C GLN A 98 7.70 -3.35 -3.15
N TYR A 99 6.93 -3.58 -4.22
CA TYR A 99 6.17 -2.53 -4.88
C TYR A 99 4.75 -2.42 -4.31
N CYS A 100 4.29 -1.19 -4.18
CA CYS A 100 2.90 -0.81 -3.98
C CYS A 100 2.37 -0.29 -5.33
N VAL A 101 1.45 -1.03 -5.94
CA VAL A 101 0.88 -0.68 -7.25
C VAL A 101 -0.43 0.06 -7.02
N ALA A 102 -0.47 1.34 -7.38
CA ALA A 102 -1.66 2.19 -7.34
C ALA A 102 -2.65 1.75 -8.42
N LEU A 103 -3.83 1.33 -8.01
CA LEU A 103 -4.83 0.72 -8.89
C LEU A 103 -5.88 1.73 -9.32
N THR A 104 -6.31 2.61 -8.42
CA THR A 104 -7.27 3.68 -8.72
C THR A 104 -7.19 4.80 -7.68
N ALA A 105 -7.56 6.02 -8.06
CA ALA A 105 -7.70 7.16 -7.16
C ALA A 105 -9.06 7.83 -7.34
N PHE A 106 -9.71 8.26 -6.25
CA PHE A 106 -11.04 8.86 -6.34
C PHE A 106 -11.40 9.76 -5.15
N TYR A 107 -12.38 10.62 -5.39
CA TYR A 107 -13.15 11.31 -4.36
C TYR A 107 -14.34 10.44 -3.93
N LYS A 108 -14.71 10.54 -2.66
CA LYS A 108 -15.85 9.83 -2.10
C LYS A 108 -16.63 10.72 -1.14
N ASN A 109 -17.95 10.69 -1.27
CA ASN A 109 -18.92 11.32 -0.35
C ASN A 109 -19.64 10.32 0.57
N GLN A 110 -19.52 9.01 0.32
CA GLN A 110 -20.15 7.96 1.13
C GLN A 110 -19.28 7.52 2.34
N PRO A 111 -19.86 6.90 3.39
CA PRO A 111 -19.10 6.37 4.53
C PRO A 111 -18.22 5.15 4.18
N LYS A 112 -18.71 4.20 3.35
CA LYS A 112 -18.01 2.95 2.96
C LYS A 112 -17.50 2.98 1.53
N THR A 113 -16.28 2.48 1.28
CA THR A 113 -15.64 2.53 -0.05
C THR A 113 -16.60 1.97 -1.10
N PRO A 114 -16.89 2.70 -2.19
CA PRO A 114 -17.91 2.26 -3.12
C PRO A 114 -17.50 0.92 -3.74
N LYS A 115 -18.46 -0.02 -3.81
CA LYS A 115 -18.19 -1.38 -4.34
C LYS A 115 -17.59 -1.33 -5.75
N THR A 116 -18.01 -0.37 -6.57
CA THR A 116 -17.51 -0.19 -7.94
C THR A 116 -16.01 0.10 -7.98
N ASP A 117 -15.51 1.00 -7.13
CA ASP A 117 -14.07 1.32 -7.09
C ASP A 117 -13.25 0.17 -6.51
N LEU A 118 -13.81 -0.53 -5.51
CA LEU A 118 -13.17 -1.72 -4.96
C LEU A 118 -13.07 -2.85 -6.01
N ASN A 119 -14.16 -3.15 -6.73
CA ASN A 119 -14.15 -4.15 -7.79
C ASN A 119 -13.18 -3.77 -8.91
N ARG A 120 -13.18 -2.49 -9.32
CA ARG A 120 -12.21 -1.98 -10.30
C ARG A 120 -10.76 -2.18 -9.84
N ALA A 121 -10.47 -1.96 -8.56
CA ALA A 121 -9.15 -2.22 -8.00
C ALA A 121 -8.81 -3.71 -8.02
N ILE A 122 -9.75 -4.58 -7.65
CA ILE A 122 -9.56 -6.04 -7.71
C ILE A 122 -9.24 -6.50 -9.13
N ASP A 123 -10.01 -6.04 -10.12
CA ASP A 123 -9.80 -6.40 -11.53
C ASP A 123 -8.43 -5.91 -12.04
N ARG A 124 -8.09 -4.65 -11.76
CA ARG A 124 -6.77 -4.08 -12.13
C ARG A 124 -5.61 -4.80 -11.45
N ALA A 125 -5.78 -5.23 -10.19
CA ALA A 125 -4.76 -6.00 -9.47
C ALA A 125 -4.55 -7.37 -10.11
N ARG A 126 -5.65 -8.04 -10.50
CA ARG A 126 -5.60 -9.29 -11.25
C ARG A 126 -4.88 -9.10 -12.59
N TRP A 127 -5.31 -8.15 -13.41
CA TRP A 127 -4.69 -7.87 -14.71
C TRP A 127 -3.22 -7.50 -14.60
N TRP A 128 -2.83 -6.78 -13.54
CA TRP A 128 -1.43 -6.50 -13.27
C TRP A 128 -0.62 -7.79 -13.06
N ARG A 129 -1.12 -8.73 -12.25
CA ARG A 129 -0.45 -10.01 -12.01
C ARG A 129 -0.44 -10.88 -13.26
N ASP A 130 -1.55 -10.94 -13.99
CA ASP A 130 -1.64 -11.70 -15.25
C ASP A 130 -0.58 -11.21 -16.27
N ALA A 131 -0.28 -9.90 -16.29
CA ALA A 131 0.71 -9.31 -17.21
C ALA A 131 2.16 -9.33 -16.70
N ASN A 132 2.40 -9.35 -15.38
CA ASN A 132 3.74 -9.14 -14.79
C ASN A 132 4.22 -10.33 -13.92
N GLY A 133 3.38 -11.33 -13.69
CA GLY A 133 3.59 -12.38 -12.69
C GLY A 133 3.17 -11.97 -11.28
N ASP A 134 3.09 -12.94 -10.38
CA ASP A 134 2.67 -12.75 -8.99
C ASP A 134 3.69 -11.95 -8.15
N GLU A 135 4.96 -11.98 -8.54
CA GLU A 135 6.05 -11.25 -7.91
C GLU A 135 6.93 -10.57 -8.96
N PRO A 136 7.59 -9.45 -8.61
CA PRO A 136 8.59 -8.87 -9.49
C PRO A 136 9.71 -9.88 -9.70
N GLY A 137 10.03 -10.19 -10.95
CA GLY A 137 11.18 -11.02 -11.29
C GLY A 137 12.42 -10.50 -10.56
N GLY A 138 13.10 -11.41 -9.85
CA GLY A 138 14.35 -11.09 -9.16
C GLY A 138 15.33 -10.50 -10.16
N GLY A 139 15.59 -9.21 -10.02
CA GLY A 139 16.64 -8.51 -10.76
C GLY A 139 17.97 -8.67 -10.06
#